data_AF-A0A0F3PAA1-F1
#
_entry.id   AF-A0A0F3PAA1-F1
#
_cell.length_a   1.000
_cell.length_b   1.000
_cell.length_c   1.000
_cell.angle_alpha   90.00
_cell.angle_beta   90.00
_cell.angle_gamma   90.00
#
_symmetry.space_group_name_H-M   'P 1'
#
loop_
_entity.id
_entity.type
_entity.pdbx_description
1 polymer ?
#
loop_
_entity_poly.entity_id
_entity_poly.type
_entity_poly.pdbx_seq_one_letter_code
_entity_poly.pdbx_strand_id
1 'polypeptide(L)'
;MEIKSKCKEKLHNPSSVYKIAQRHVKLAKIRLQAIQKQKHKQASMHNINTEEQNKQLWRDEEQKKSFLNALINSISKGDDDAKKIEAMNCMITSHQERFQSLMEKDLSGCRSKYLDYVSEHISKYGVKLCLAFEMEVAKHCGETSLIHDWDT
;
A
#
# COMPACT_ATOMS: atom_id res chain seq x y z
N MET A 1 89.17 1.20 -14.14
CA MET A 1 87.81 1.62 -13.75
C MET A 1 87.36 2.70 -14.72
N GLU A 2 86.12 2.85 -15.18
CA GLU A 2 84.92 2.01 -15.23
C GLU A 2 83.99 2.70 -16.26
N ILE A 3 83.36 1.87 -17.10
CA ILE A 3 82.00 1.96 -17.65
C ILE A 3 81.58 3.22 -18.44
N LYS A 4 81.63 3.08 -19.77
CA LYS A 4 80.75 3.79 -20.72
C LYS A 4 79.30 3.32 -20.53
N SER A 5 78.42 4.16 -19.98
CA SER A 5 76.98 3.89 -19.98
C SER A 5 76.36 4.32 -21.31
N LYS A 6 76.05 3.34 -22.17
CA LYS A 6 75.14 3.52 -23.31
C LYS A 6 73.72 3.26 -22.83
N CYS A 7 72.99 4.32 -22.49
CA CYS A 7 71.53 4.26 -22.40
C CYS A 7 70.96 3.97 -23.80
N LYS A 8 70.58 2.73 -24.05
CA LYS A 8 69.68 2.36 -25.15
C LYS A 8 68.28 2.19 -24.58
N GLU A 9 67.46 3.23 -24.68
CA GLU A 9 66.01 3.09 -24.59
C GLU A 9 65.55 2.13 -25.68
N LYS A 10 65.03 0.97 -25.26
CA LYS A 10 64.37 0.03 -26.17
C LYS A 10 62.97 0.57 -26.46
N LEU A 11 62.80 1.11 -27.67
CA LEU A 11 61.54 1.46 -28.30
C LEU A 11 60.46 0.41 -27.99
N HIS A 12 59.45 0.82 -27.23
CA HIS A 12 58.28 0.03 -26.89
C HIS A 12 57.44 -0.18 -28.16
N ASN A 13 57.16 -1.44 -28.53
CA ASN A 13 56.44 -1.78 -29.74
C ASN A 13 54.94 -1.40 -29.58
N PRO A 14 54.44 -0.37 -30.29
CA PRO A 14 53.08 0.16 -30.09
C PRO A 14 51.98 -0.85 -30.48
N SER A 15 52.31 -1.88 -31.26
CA SER A 15 51.35 -2.89 -31.72
C SER A 15 50.80 -3.78 -30.60
N SER A 16 51.59 -4.12 -29.58
CA SER A 16 51.14 -4.99 -28.48
C SER A 16 50.27 -4.23 -27.49
N VAL A 17 50.65 -3.00 -27.14
CA VAL A 17 49.91 -2.10 -26.24
C VAL A 17 48.55 -1.78 -26.84
N TYR A 18 48.48 -1.52 -28.14
CA TYR A 18 47.23 -1.28 -28.85
C TYR A 18 46.28 -2.50 -28.81
N LYS A 19 46.81 -3.72 -29.02
CA LYS A 19 46.01 -4.96 -28.94
C LYS A 19 45.48 -5.22 -27.52
N ILE A 20 46.28 -4.91 -26.50
CA ILE A 20 45.87 -5.01 -25.09
C ILE A 20 44.74 -4.00 -24.81
N ALA A 21 44.90 -2.75 -25.21
CA ALA A 21 43.88 -1.72 -25.04
C ALA A 21 42.56 -2.10 -25.73
N GLN A 22 42.60 -2.63 -26.95
CA GLN A 22 41.40 -3.11 -27.65
C GLN A 22 40.70 -4.26 -26.92
N ARG A 23 41.44 -5.20 -26.32
CA ARG A 23 40.85 -6.25 -25.48
C ARG A 23 40.13 -5.65 -24.27
N HIS A 24 40.73 -4.69 -23.57
CA HIS A 24 40.11 -4.02 -22.43
C HIS A 24 38.82 -3.28 -22.83
N VAL A 25 38.83 -2.57 -23.95
CA VAL A 25 37.63 -1.89 -24.48
C VAL A 25 36.53 -2.89 -24.81
N LYS A 26 36.87 -4.02 -25.44
CA LYS A 26 35.90 -5.08 -25.75
C LYS A 26 35.31 -5.69 -24.48
N LEU A 27 36.14 -5.95 -23.47
CA LEU A 27 35.70 -6.47 -22.17
C LEU A 27 34.78 -5.48 -21.43
N ALA A 28 35.12 -4.19 -21.46
CA ALA A 28 34.33 -3.13 -20.85
C ALA A 28 32.95 -2.99 -21.51
N LYS A 29 32.88 -3.07 -22.85
CA LYS A 29 31.59 -3.06 -23.58
C LYS A 29 30.69 -4.23 -23.19
N ILE A 30 31.25 -5.45 -23.08
CA ILE A 30 30.50 -6.64 -22.66
C ILE A 30 29.97 -6.46 -21.23
N ARG A 31 30.81 -5.98 -20.31
CA ARG A 31 30.41 -5.72 -18.92
C ARG A 31 29.29 -4.67 -18.83
N LEU A 32 29.39 -3.57 -19.59
CA LEU A 32 28.36 -2.53 -19.61
C LEU A 32 27.01 -3.05 -20.13
N GLN A 33 27.01 -3.86 -21.19
CA GLN A 33 25.78 -4.48 -21.71
C GLN A 33 25.16 -5.44 -20.70
N ALA A 34 25.96 -6.22 -19.96
CA ALA A 34 25.47 -7.10 -18.92
C ALA A 34 24.80 -6.32 -17.77
N ILE A 35 25.41 -5.22 -17.33
CA ILE A 35 24.86 -4.34 -16.29
C ILE A 35 23.54 -3.70 -16.75
N GLN A 36 23.46 -3.20 -17.98
CA GLN A 36 22.23 -2.62 -18.52
C GLN A 36 21.09 -3.65 -18.61
N LYS A 37 21.39 -4.88 -19.05
CA LYS A 37 20.39 -5.98 -19.09
C LYS A 37 19.89 -6.36 -17.70
N GLN A 38 20.77 -6.38 -16.69
CA GLN A 38 20.36 -6.63 -15.30
C GLN A 38 19.48 -5.51 -14.75
N LYS A 39 19.85 -4.25 -14.98
CA LYS A 39 19.04 -3.08 -14.56
C LYS A 39 17.65 -3.08 -15.20
N HIS A 40 17.55 -3.39 -16.50
CA HIS A 40 16.25 -3.48 -17.18
C HIS A 40 15.37 -4.61 -16.64
N LYS A 41 15.95 -5.77 -16.32
CA LYS A 41 15.20 -6.89 -15.71
C LYS A 41 14.69 -6.55 -14.31
N GLN A 42 15.52 -5.93 -13.47
CA GLN A 42 15.10 -5.49 -12.14
C GLN A 42 14.02 -4.40 -12.19
N ALA A 43 14.17 -3.40 -13.07
CA ALA A 43 13.17 -2.35 -13.25
C ALA A 43 11.83 -2.91 -13.75
N SER A 44 11.85 -3.87 -14.67
CA SER A 44 10.65 -4.53 -15.18
C SER A 44 9.93 -5.35 -14.09
N MET A 45 10.67 -6.15 -13.30
CA MET A 45 10.07 -6.90 -12.19
C MET A 45 9.50 -5.98 -11.09
N HIS A 46 10.18 -4.87 -10.79
CA HIS A 46 9.69 -3.91 -9.79
C HIS A 46 8.39 -3.23 -10.25
N ASN A 47 8.30 -2.86 -11.53
CA ASN A 47 7.13 -2.18 -12.10
C ASN A 47 5.88 -3.07 -12.14
N ILE A 48 6.04 -4.37 -12.49
CA ILE A 48 4.94 -5.35 -12.49
C ILE A 48 4.41 -5.55 -11.07
N ASN A 49 5.30 -5.67 -10.08
CA ASN A 49 4.92 -5.87 -8.68
C ASN A 49 4.16 -4.65 -8.12
N THR A 50 4.55 -3.43 -8.49
CA THR A 50 3.84 -2.21 -8.09
C THR A 50 2.46 -2.08 -8.75
N GLU A 51 2.33 -2.45 -10.02
CA GLU A 51 1.05 -2.38 -10.74
C GLU A 51 0.02 -3.39 -10.19
N GLU A 52 0.45 -4.62 -9.89
CA GLU A 52 -0.41 -5.65 -9.28
C GLU A 52 -0.81 -5.28 -7.84
N GLN A 53 0.10 -4.74 -7.04
CA GLN A 53 -0.21 -4.22 -5.70
C GLN A 53 -1.24 -3.10 -5.75
N ASN A 54 -1.08 -2.15 -6.67
CA ASN A 54 -2.04 -1.06 -6.85
C ASN A 54 -3.43 -1.58 -7.27
N LYS A 55 -3.49 -2.55 -8.18
CA LYS A 55 -4.76 -3.19 -8.58
C LYS A 55 -5.44 -3.90 -7.40
N GLN A 56 -4.67 -4.56 -6.53
CA GLN A 56 -5.21 -5.24 -5.36
C GLN A 56 -5.74 -4.26 -4.31
N LEU A 57 -5.01 -3.16 -4.05
CA LEU A 57 -5.46 -2.08 -3.18
C LEU A 57 -6.77 -1.45 -3.68
N TRP A 58 -6.88 -1.22 -4.99
CA TRP A 58 -8.10 -0.70 -5.61
C TRP A 58 -9.31 -1.64 -5.40
N ARG A 59 -9.12 -2.94 -5.61
CA ARG A 59 -10.18 -3.94 -5.35
C ARG A 59 -10.60 -3.97 -3.89
N ASP A 60 -9.66 -3.86 -2.97
CA ASP A 60 -9.96 -3.84 -1.54
C ASP A 60 -10.79 -2.60 -1.16
N GLU A 61 -10.37 -1.41 -1.60
CA GLU A 61 -11.12 -0.17 -1.36
C GLU A 61 -12.52 -0.18 -1.99
N GLU A 62 -12.67 -0.73 -3.19
CA GLU A 62 -13.99 -0.87 -3.82
C GLU A 62 -14.91 -1.80 -3.03
N GLN A 63 -14.38 -2.94 -2.55
CA GLN A 63 -15.16 -3.83 -1.70
C GLN A 63 -15.52 -3.19 -0.36
N LYS A 64 -14.62 -2.40 0.25
CA LYS A 64 -14.90 -1.65 1.49
C LYS A 64 -16.05 -0.67 1.27
N LYS A 65 -15.98 0.13 0.20
CA LYS A 65 -17.06 1.05 -0.18
C LYS A 65 -18.37 0.32 -0.45
N SER A 66 -18.32 -0.81 -1.13
CA SER A 66 -19.51 -1.65 -1.39
C SER A 66 -20.18 -2.09 -0.09
N PHE A 67 -19.40 -2.58 0.88
CA PHE A 67 -19.93 -2.94 2.20
C PHE A 67 -20.54 -1.73 2.94
N LEU A 68 -19.83 -0.61 3.01
CA LEU A 68 -20.32 0.60 3.70
C LEU A 68 -21.61 1.12 3.05
N ASN A 69 -21.69 1.12 1.73
CA ASN A 69 -22.90 1.49 1.01
C ASN A 69 -24.04 0.50 1.25
N ALA A 70 -23.76 -0.81 1.30
CA ALA A 70 -24.76 -1.82 1.63
C ALA A 70 -25.31 -1.62 3.05
N LEU A 71 -24.44 -1.31 4.01
CA LEU A 71 -24.80 -1.00 5.39
C LEU A 71 -25.68 0.25 5.48
N ILE A 72 -25.30 1.35 4.83
CA ILE A 72 -26.11 2.58 4.80
C ILE A 72 -27.46 2.32 4.08
N ASN A 73 -27.44 1.54 3.01
CA ASN A 73 -28.64 1.21 2.26
C ASN A 73 -29.59 0.31 3.04
N SER A 74 -29.10 -0.64 3.84
CA SER A 74 -29.97 -1.48 4.68
C SER A 74 -30.70 -0.63 5.72
N ILE A 75 -30.02 0.39 6.25
CA ILE A 75 -30.57 1.37 7.18
C ILE A 75 -31.57 2.32 6.51
N SER A 76 -31.38 2.65 5.23
CA SER A 76 -32.31 3.51 4.47
C SER A 76 -33.65 2.83 4.15
N LYS A 77 -33.69 1.49 4.17
CA LYS A 77 -34.85 0.69 3.76
C LYS A 77 -35.57 0.13 4.97
N GLY A 78 -36.35 0.99 5.65
CA GLY A 78 -37.22 0.58 6.73
C GLY A 78 -38.26 1.65 7.05
N ASP A 79 -39.49 1.23 7.30
CA ASP A 79 -40.61 2.14 7.58
C ASP A 79 -40.49 2.78 8.97
N ASP A 80 -39.85 2.08 9.91
CA ASP A 80 -39.68 2.48 11.31
C ASP A 80 -38.24 2.22 11.81
N ASP A 81 -37.87 2.89 12.90
CA ASP A 81 -36.53 2.83 13.46
C ASP A 81 -36.12 1.42 13.91
N ALA A 82 -37.07 0.61 14.39
CA ALA A 82 -36.77 -0.73 14.90
C ALA A 82 -36.33 -1.67 13.76
N LYS A 83 -37.03 -1.65 12.62
CA LYS A 83 -36.64 -2.42 11.44
C LYS A 83 -35.28 -1.98 10.87
N LYS A 84 -34.98 -0.68 10.92
CA LYS A 84 -33.67 -0.16 10.47
C LYS A 84 -32.54 -0.65 11.37
N ILE A 85 -32.75 -0.63 12.68
CA ILE A 85 -31.79 -1.17 13.67
C ILE A 85 -31.60 -2.67 13.47
N GLU A 86 -32.68 -3.42 13.28
CA GLU A 86 -32.61 -4.87 13.04
C GLU A 86 -31.82 -5.18 11.75
N ALA A 87 -32.12 -4.48 10.65
CA ALA A 87 -31.40 -4.65 9.38
C ALA A 87 -29.90 -4.31 9.50
N MET A 88 -29.57 -3.26 10.22
CA MET A 88 -28.18 -2.89 10.55
C MET A 88 -27.49 -4.01 11.32
N ASN A 89 -28.11 -4.48 12.41
CA ASN A 89 -27.55 -5.52 13.28
C ASN A 89 -27.34 -6.83 12.52
N CYS A 90 -28.29 -7.24 11.68
CA CYS A 90 -28.14 -8.41 10.82
C CYS A 90 -26.97 -8.29 9.85
N MET A 91 -26.78 -7.12 9.24
CA MET A 91 -25.70 -6.89 8.29
C MET A 91 -24.32 -6.87 8.96
N ILE A 92 -24.22 -6.20 10.12
CA ILE A 92 -23.00 -6.16 10.95
C ILE A 92 -22.64 -7.57 11.42
N THR A 93 -23.58 -8.31 11.99
CA THR A 93 -23.34 -9.67 12.51
C THR A 93 -22.90 -10.62 11.41
N SER A 94 -23.52 -10.54 10.23
CA SER A 94 -23.20 -11.40 9.08
C SER A 94 -21.84 -11.08 8.44
N HIS A 95 -21.26 -9.92 8.72
CA HIS A 95 -19.98 -9.45 8.17
C HIS A 95 -19.07 -8.90 9.28
N GLN A 96 -19.09 -9.52 10.45
CA GLN A 96 -18.47 -8.99 11.67
C GLN A 96 -17.00 -8.64 11.48
N GLU A 97 -16.19 -9.54 10.92
CA GLU A 97 -14.75 -9.30 10.72
C GLU A 97 -14.48 -8.07 9.85
N ARG A 98 -15.29 -7.91 8.79
CA ARG A 98 -15.18 -6.77 7.88
C ARG A 98 -15.63 -5.48 8.54
N PHE A 99 -16.69 -5.54 9.35
CA PHE A 99 -17.15 -4.41 10.13
C PHE A 99 -16.09 -3.97 11.14
N GLN A 100 -15.55 -4.90 11.92
CA GLN A 100 -14.52 -4.64 12.92
C GLN A 100 -13.27 -4.01 12.30
N SER A 101 -12.75 -4.61 11.22
CA SER A 101 -11.59 -4.08 10.49
C SER A 101 -11.80 -2.66 9.94
N LEU A 102 -13.05 -2.24 9.71
CA LEU A 102 -13.36 -0.90 9.22
C LEU A 102 -13.60 0.11 10.34
N MET A 103 -14.08 -0.32 11.49
CA MET A 103 -14.50 0.58 12.58
C MET A 103 -13.43 0.76 13.67
N GLU A 104 -12.52 -0.21 13.82
CA GLU A 104 -11.40 -0.10 14.77
C GLU A 104 -10.47 1.09 14.46
N LYS A 105 -9.84 1.60 15.52
CA LYS A 105 -8.75 2.57 15.40
C LYS A 105 -7.62 2.00 14.55
N ASP A 106 -7.01 2.87 13.76
CA ASP A 106 -5.83 2.46 13.01
C ASP A 106 -4.61 2.29 13.94
N LEU A 107 -3.49 1.83 13.39
CA LEU A 107 -2.26 1.59 14.17
C LEU A 107 -1.68 2.86 14.82
N SER A 108 -2.11 4.04 14.38
CA SER A 108 -1.71 5.31 15.00
C SER A 108 -2.59 5.70 16.19
N GLY A 109 -3.62 4.89 16.47
CA GLY A 109 -4.62 5.17 17.49
C GLY A 109 -5.69 6.15 17.00
N CYS A 110 -5.66 6.57 15.73
CA CYS A 110 -6.65 7.49 15.19
C CYS A 110 -8.00 6.81 15.02
N ARG A 111 -9.07 7.56 15.32
CA ARG A 111 -10.44 7.16 15.00
C ARG A 111 -10.60 6.82 13.51
N SER A 112 -11.36 5.78 13.21
CA SER A 112 -11.59 5.35 11.84
C SER A 112 -12.39 6.38 11.02
N LYS A 113 -11.83 6.75 9.87
CA LYS A 113 -12.53 7.55 8.85
C LYS A 113 -13.83 6.89 8.34
N TYR A 114 -13.92 5.56 8.39
CA TYR A 114 -15.11 4.84 7.92
C TYR A 114 -16.23 4.88 8.95
N LEU A 115 -15.87 4.90 10.23
CA LEU A 115 -16.81 5.14 11.32
C LEU A 115 -17.41 6.55 11.16
N ASP A 116 -16.58 7.57 10.97
CA ASP A 116 -17.06 8.95 10.75
C ASP A 116 -17.97 9.05 9.53
N TYR A 117 -17.60 8.42 8.42
CA TYR A 117 -18.41 8.37 7.20
C TYR A 117 -19.80 7.77 7.44
N VAL A 118 -19.88 6.64 8.16
CA VAL A 118 -21.16 5.97 8.43
C VAL A 118 -21.98 6.77 9.44
N SER A 119 -21.37 7.30 10.51
CA SER A 119 -22.05 8.14 11.49
C SER A 119 -22.66 9.40 10.86
N GLU A 120 -21.94 10.06 9.95
CA GLU A 120 -22.47 11.21 9.21
C GLU A 120 -23.71 10.83 8.38
N HIS A 121 -23.69 9.67 7.73
CA HIS A 121 -24.83 9.21 6.93
C HIS A 121 -26.02 8.78 7.79
N ILE A 122 -25.77 8.09 8.90
CA ILE A 122 -26.81 7.61 9.80
C ILE A 122 -27.48 8.77 10.56
N SER A 123 -26.75 9.87 10.82
CA SER A 123 -27.26 11.06 11.51
C SER A 123 -28.54 11.63 10.92
N LYS A 124 -28.74 11.47 9.60
CA LYS A 124 -29.92 11.93 8.85
C LYS A 124 -31.20 11.17 9.21
N TYR A 125 -31.08 9.98 9.80
CA TYR A 125 -32.20 9.12 10.16
C TYR A 125 -32.57 9.22 11.64
N GLY A 126 -31.85 10.01 12.43
CA GLY A 126 -32.19 10.34 13.82
C GLY A 126 -31.32 9.70 14.89
N VAL A 127 -31.39 10.28 16.10
CA VAL A 127 -30.48 9.98 17.23
C VAL A 127 -30.53 8.52 17.68
N LYS A 128 -31.71 7.89 17.65
CA LYS A 128 -31.87 6.47 18.07
C LYS A 128 -31.00 5.53 17.24
N LEU A 129 -30.91 5.80 15.94
CA LEU A 129 -30.18 4.96 14.99
C LEU A 129 -28.67 5.19 15.10
N CYS A 130 -28.24 6.42 15.35
CA CYS A 130 -26.85 6.74 15.71
C CYS A 130 -26.42 6.00 16.98
N LEU A 131 -27.22 6.07 18.04
CA LEU A 131 -26.92 5.39 19.30
C LEU A 131 -26.84 3.87 19.10
N ALA A 132 -27.77 3.29 18.35
CA ALA A 132 -27.73 1.86 18.03
C ALA A 132 -26.47 1.48 17.24
N PHE A 133 -26.05 2.32 16.30
CA PHE A 133 -24.82 2.10 15.54
C PHE A 133 -23.58 2.19 16.44
N GLU A 134 -23.49 3.21 17.28
CA GLU A 134 -22.40 3.37 18.25
C GLU A 134 -22.33 2.20 19.24
N MET A 135 -23.49 1.68 19.69
CA MET A 135 -23.54 0.48 20.53
C MET A 135 -22.96 -0.74 19.82
N GLU A 136 -23.26 -0.95 18.53
CA GLU A 136 -22.67 -2.05 17.76
C GLU A 136 -21.17 -1.85 17.52
N VAL A 137 -20.72 -0.61 17.30
CA VAL A 137 -19.28 -0.30 17.25
C VAL A 137 -18.61 -0.62 18.59
N ALA A 138 -19.15 -0.18 19.73
CA ALA A 138 -18.59 -0.46 21.04
C ALA A 138 -18.55 -1.96 21.34
N LYS A 139 -19.61 -2.68 20.98
CA LYS A 139 -19.73 -4.13 21.17
C LYS A 139 -18.70 -4.93 20.36
N HIS A 140 -18.44 -4.53 19.12
CA HIS A 140 -17.56 -5.29 18.22
C HIS A 140 -16.11 -4.77 18.17
N CYS A 141 -15.87 -3.50 18.48
CA CYS A 141 -14.59 -2.81 18.32
C CYS A 141 -14.08 -2.15 19.62
N GLY A 142 -14.83 -2.26 20.72
CA GLY A 142 -14.52 -1.63 22.00
C GLY A 142 -14.93 -0.16 22.08
N GLU A 143 -15.24 0.31 23.29
CA GLU A 143 -15.62 1.71 23.58
C GLU A 143 -14.52 2.71 23.20
N THR A 144 -13.25 2.30 23.27
CA THR A 144 -12.11 3.15 22.90
C THR A 144 -12.13 3.54 21.43
N SER A 145 -12.76 2.75 20.56
CA SER A 145 -12.95 3.09 19.14
C SER A 145 -13.90 4.28 18.95
N LEU A 146 -14.76 4.57 19.92
CA LEU A 146 -15.69 5.70 19.90
C LEU A 146 -15.08 7.03 20.37
N ILE A 147 -13.91 7.02 21.02
CA ILE A 147 -13.31 8.22 21.62
C ILE A 147 -12.49 8.98 20.56
N HIS A 148 -12.77 10.28 20.38
CA HIS A 148 -11.88 11.13 19.59
C HIS A 148 -10.58 11.37 20.34
N ASP A 149 -9.45 11.36 19.65
CA ASP A 149 -8.13 11.56 20.27
C ASP A 149 -7.94 12.97 20.86
N TRP A 150 -8.87 13.90 20.58
CA TRP A 150 -8.93 15.23 21.17
C TRP A 150 -9.75 15.29 22.47
N ASP A 151 -10.47 14.22 22.84
CA ASP A 151 -11.32 14.14 24.03
C ASP A 151 -10.58 13.56 25.27
N THR A 152 -9.28 13.27 25.13
CA THR A 152 -8.37 12.82 26.21
C THR A 152 -7.33 13.86 26.54
#